data_AF-W4G4M1-F1
#
_entry.id   AF-W4G4M1-F1
#
_cell.length_a   1.000
_cell.length_b   1.000
_cell.length_c   1.000
_cell.angle_alpha   90.00
_cell.angle_beta   90.00
_cell.angle_gamma   90.00
#
_symmetry.space_group_name_H-M   'P 1'
#
loop_
_entity.id
_entity.type
_entity.pdbx_description
1 polymer ?
#
loop_
_entity_poly.entity_id
_entity_poly.type
_entity_poly.pdbx_seq_one_letter_code
_entity_poly.pdbx_strand_id
1 'polypeptide(L)'
;MRTSTSSAYIAALLLCVGTAAGHGLLVDPKPSWVNPNGDLTAYCDLLDGPNLLPGGPYNLGPEDNANMFAKNFKASPYMSLRDFVNKNSATCGACGLTTMVGSTPQSINPAGTIQWKHDDEGFVETHNGPCEVWCDDSIVFQDDNCPLHEPSGLLRVDMDKCRKAKSLVIYWLALHSPQWQVYLNCVALGGNGNSIDPSVPPISTSSSPNATKNVPSTKAVIATPKPSPPSFKPTTTSYTPSPTSFKPPPTPYTPTTPKPATTRYPPQSTDPRSSTPYPSTTRQSTVARPWQQCGGQGYKGPTTCVLGFECIVLQPVWFSQCLAHAPVPSKEFDTWEQCGGRGFTKSLACKAGNVCVSRNDFFSQCVPF
;
A
#
# COMPACT_ATOMS: atom_id res chain seq x y z
N MET A 1 39.66 -4.71 -58.13
CA MET A 1 39.14 -3.48 -57.50
C MET A 1 37.98 -3.87 -56.59
N ARG A 2 37.97 -3.32 -55.38
CA ARG A 2 37.19 -3.79 -54.22
C ARG A 2 35.69 -3.57 -54.40
N THR A 3 34.88 -4.60 -54.17
CA THR A 3 33.45 -4.48 -53.85
C THR A 3 33.33 -4.10 -52.37
N SER A 4 32.62 -3.01 -52.07
CA SER A 4 32.42 -2.52 -50.70
C SER A 4 30.92 -2.40 -50.41
N THR A 5 30.53 -3.04 -49.29
CA THR A 5 29.60 -2.54 -48.24
C THR A 5 28.13 -2.35 -48.63
N SER A 6 27.10 -2.71 -47.86
CA SER A 6 26.98 -2.84 -46.40
C SER A 6 25.84 -3.81 -46.06
N SER A 7 26.05 -4.72 -45.12
CA SER A 7 24.97 -5.43 -44.43
C SER A 7 24.40 -4.49 -43.36
N ALA A 8 23.15 -4.04 -43.54
CA ALA A 8 22.42 -3.30 -42.52
C ALA A 8 21.88 -4.29 -41.47
N TYR A 9 22.49 -4.29 -40.29
CA TYR A 9 21.93 -4.97 -39.11
C TYR A 9 20.79 -4.11 -38.55
N ILE A 10 19.54 -4.55 -38.76
CA ILE A 10 18.39 -3.99 -38.04
C ILE A 10 18.38 -4.64 -36.65
N ALA A 11 18.94 -3.95 -35.66
CA ALA A 11 18.73 -4.30 -34.27
C ALA A 11 17.29 -3.92 -33.89
N ALA A 12 16.41 -4.92 -33.80
CA ALA A 12 15.08 -4.74 -33.24
C ALA A 12 15.23 -4.51 -31.73
N LEU A 13 15.23 -3.24 -31.32
CA LEU A 13 15.08 -2.88 -29.92
C LEU A 13 13.63 -3.19 -29.52
N LEU A 14 13.41 -4.36 -28.91
CA LEU A 14 12.19 -4.62 -28.15
C LEU A 14 12.22 -3.67 -26.94
N LEU A 15 11.56 -2.52 -27.07
CA LEU A 15 11.11 -1.74 -25.93
C LEU A 15 9.99 -2.54 -25.26
N CYS A 16 10.34 -3.33 -24.25
CA CYS A 16 9.38 -3.80 -23.27
C CYS A 16 8.80 -2.55 -22.60
N VAL A 17 7.60 -2.15 -23.00
CA VAL A 17 6.78 -1.22 -22.22
C VAL A 17 6.44 -1.97 -20.95
N GLY A 18 7.19 -1.71 -19.89
CA GLY A 18 6.82 -2.15 -18.56
C GLY A 18 5.47 -1.55 -18.24
N THR A 19 4.43 -2.38 -18.24
CA THR A 19 3.21 -2.04 -17.51
C THR A 19 3.65 -1.80 -16.08
N ALA A 20 3.60 -0.55 -15.61
CA ALA A 20 3.78 -0.24 -14.21
C ALA A 20 2.64 -0.91 -13.44
N ALA A 21 2.81 -2.17 -13.12
CA ALA A 21 1.94 -2.92 -12.25
C ALA A 21 2.29 -2.43 -10.86
N GLY A 22 1.46 -1.58 -10.22
CA GLY A 22 1.72 -1.01 -8.89
C GLY A 22 1.61 -2.03 -7.75
N HIS A 23 2.12 -3.23 -8.02
CA HIS A 23 2.27 -4.38 -7.18
C HIS A 23 3.32 -4.11 -6.09
N GLY A 24 3.34 -4.86 -5.00
CA GLY A 24 4.37 -4.64 -3.99
C GLY A 24 4.50 -5.79 -3.03
N LEU A 25 5.56 -5.76 -2.24
CA LEU A 25 5.84 -6.74 -1.23
C LEU A 25 6.49 -6.14 0.01
N LEU A 26 6.34 -6.86 1.12
CA LEU A 26 7.17 -6.68 2.30
C LEU A 26 8.58 -7.23 2.04
N VAL A 27 9.62 -6.41 2.25
CA VAL A 27 11.03 -6.79 2.06
C VAL A 27 11.83 -6.86 3.35
N ASP A 28 11.40 -6.14 4.40
CA ASP A 28 11.99 -6.19 5.74
C ASP A 28 10.87 -6.11 6.81
N PRO A 29 10.74 -7.10 7.71
CA PRO A 29 11.43 -8.38 7.69
C PRO A 29 10.99 -9.23 6.49
N LYS A 30 11.89 -10.06 5.94
CA LYS A 30 11.67 -10.74 4.66
C LYS A 30 10.68 -11.92 4.79
N PRO A 31 9.54 -11.95 4.07
CA PRO A 31 8.63 -13.08 4.10
C PRO A 31 9.21 -14.37 3.51
N SER A 32 8.63 -15.50 3.91
CA SER A 32 8.76 -16.76 3.17
C SER A 32 7.60 -16.87 2.17
N TRP A 33 7.91 -17.12 0.90
CA TRP A 33 6.93 -17.11 -0.18
C TRP A 33 6.37 -18.50 -0.46
N VAL A 34 5.05 -18.61 -0.70
CA VAL A 34 4.42 -19.87 -1.11
C VAL A 34 4.97 -20.34 -2.46
N ASN A 35 5.14 -19.40 -3.39
CA ASN A 35 5.76 -19.64 -4.69
C ASN A 35 6.94 -18.68 -4.90
N PRO A 36 8.16 -19.02 -4.44
CA PRO A 36 9.32 -18.13 -4.50
C PRO A 36 9.81 -17.82 -5.94
N ASN A 37 9.35 -18.59 -6.93
CA ASN A 37 9.70 -18.38 -8.34
C ASN A 37 8.57 -17.65 -9.11
N GLY A 38 7.46 -17.31 -8.45
CA GLY A 38 6.36 -16.56 -9.04
C GLY A 38 6.56 -15.06 -8.96
N ASP A 39 5.55 -14.31 -9.39
CA ASP A 39 5.48 -12.87 -9.11
C ASP A 39 5.18 -12.67 -7.61
N LEU A 40 6.20 -12.25 -6.87
CA LEU A 40 6.11 -12.00 -5.42
C LEU A 40 5.39 -10.68 -5.12
N THR A 41 5.28 -9.80 -6.11
CA THR A 41 4.69 -8.47 -5.95
C THR A 41 3.17 -8.52 -6.09
N ALA A 42 2.61 -9.61 -6.65
CA ALA A 42 1.20 -9.72 -6.99
C ALA A 42 0.25 -9.56 -5.79
N TYR A 43 -0.99 -9.19 -6.08
CA TYR A 43 -2.10 -9.24 -5.12
C TYR A 43 -2.61 -10.67 -4.92
N CYS A 44 -3.21 -10.96 -3.76
CA CYS A 44 -3.74 -12.28 -3.45
C CYS A 44 -5.24 -12.44 -3.74
N ASP A 45 -6.00 -11.35 -3.93
CA ASP A 45 -7.43 -11.36 -4.28
C ASP A 45 -7.89 -10.04 -4.93
N LEU A 46 -9.06 -10.09 -5.58
CA LEU A 46 -9.80 -8.94 -6.11
C LEU A 46 -11.17 -8.84 -5.44
N LEU A 47 -11.43 -7.73 -4.75
CA LEU A 47 -12.68 -7.49 -4.03
C LEU A 47 -13.59 -6.55 -4.83
N ASP A 48 -14.87 -6.89 -4.96
CA ASP A 48 -15.90 -5.99 -5.53
C ASP A 48 -16.26 -4.91 -4.52
N GLY A 49 -15.56 -3.78 -4.59
CA GLY A 49 -15.64 -2.68 -3.63
C GLY A 49 -17.04 -2.10 -3.44
N PRO A 50 -17.73 -1.64 -4.51
CA PRO A 50 -19.08 -1.11 -4.42
C PRO A 50 -20.09 -2.06 -3.75
N ASN A 51 -19.94 -3.38 -3.94
CA ASN A 51 -20.82 -4.37 -3.32
C ASN A 51 -20.47 -4.63 -1.85
N LEU A 52 -19.18 -4.72 -1.53
CA LEU A 52 -18.70 -5.06 -0.17
C LEU A 52 -18.72 -3.87 0.80
N LEU A 53 -18.55 -2.65 0.29
CA LEU A 53 -18.60 -1.42 1.06
C LEU A 53 -19.42 -0.36 0.31
N PRO A 54 -20.76 -0.44 0.36
CA PRO A 54 -21.64 0.51 -0.30
C PRO A 54 -21.41 1.94 0.16
N GLY A 55 -21.72 2.91 -0.70
CA GLY A 55 -21.53 4.34 -0.43
C GLY A 55 -20.80 5.10 -1.54
N GLY A 56 -20.44 4.43 -2.63
CA GLY A 56 -19.92 5.08 -3.82
C GLY A 56 -19.51 4.08 -4.92
N PRO A 57 -19.24 4.58 -6.14
CA PRO A 57 -18.87 3.75 -7.28
C PRO A 57 -17.37 3.37 -7.33
N TYR A 58 -16.52 4.03 -6.53
CA TYR A 58 -15.05 3.86 -6.49
C TYR A 58 -14.38 3.87 -7.87
N ASN A 59 -14.85 4.77 -8.74
CA ASN A 59 -14.41 4.90 -10.13
C ASN A 59 -13.80 6.28 -10.45
N LEU A 60 -13.25 6.93 -9.43
CA LEU A 60 -12.52 8.19 -9.54
C LEU A 60 -11.00 7.94 -9.47
N GLY A 61 -10.22 9.01 -9.25
CA GLY A 61 -8.77 8.90 -9.01
C GLY A 61 -8.45 8.03 -7.79
N PRO A 62 -7.27 7.40 -7.72
CA PRO A 62 -6.89 6.56 -6.60
C PRO A 62 -7.06 7.26 -5.24
N GLU A 63 -6.62 8.51 -5.10
CA GLU A 63 -6.78 9.29 -3.86
C GLU A 63 -8.26 9.56 -3.54
N ASP A 64 -9.08 9.95 -4.53
CA ASP A 64 -10.51 10.17 -4.34
C ASP A 64 -11.23 8.88 -3.88
N ASN A 65 -10.84 7.74 -4.46
CA ASN A 65 -11.38 6.44 -4.08
C ASN A 65 -10.94 6.06 -2.65
N ALA A 66 -9.69 6.36 -2.26
CA ALA A 66 -9.21 6.17 -0.89
C ALA A 66 -9.95 7.05 0.11
N ASN A 67 -10.16 8.32 -0.20
CA ASN A 67 -10.96 9.24 0.63
C ASN A 67 -12.41 8.75 0.78
N MET A 68 -13.00 8.22 -0.30
CA MET A 68 -14.34 7.64 -0.26
C MET A 68 -14.38 6.33 0.55
N PHE A 69 -13.36 5.48 0.42
CA PHE A 69 -13.22 4.27 1.23
C PHE A 69 -13.15 4.65 2.71
N ALA A 70 -12.23 5.52 3.11
CA ALA A 70 -12.05 5.92 4.51
C ALA A 70 -13.36 6.43 5.12
N LYS A 71 -14.11 7.26 4.38
CA LYS A 71 -15.43 7.74 4.78
C LYS A 71 -16.44 6.61 4.99
N ASN A 72 -16.59 5.72 4.01
CA ASN A 72 -17.60 4.66 4.05
C ASN A 72 -17.20 3.54 5.02
N PHE A 73 -15.92 3.25 5.13
CA PHE A 73 -15.34 2.27 6.04
C PHE A 73 -15.60 2.65 7.50
N LYS A 74 -15.42 3.93 7.84
CA LYS A 74 -15.76 4.47 9.17
C LYS A 74 -17.25 4.35 9.53
N ALA A 75 -18.13 4.34 8.54
CA ALA A 75 -19.57 4.15 8.73
C ALA A 75 -19.99 2.67 8.70
N SER A 76 -19.06 1.77 8.41
CA SER A 76 -19.29 0.34 8.25
C SER A 76 -19.22 -0.41 9.60
N PRO A 77 -19.64 -1.67 9.66
CA PRO A 77 -19.51 -2.49 10.87
C PRO A 77 -18.11 -3.09 11.05
N TYR A 78 -17.20 -2.92 10.08
CA TYR A 78 -15.86 -3.50 10.14
C TYR A 78 -15.00 -2.76 11.16
N MET A 79 -14.30 -3.51 12.00
CA MET A 79 -13.49 -2.92 13.07
C MET A 79 -12.09 -2.54 12.60
N SER A 80 -11.60 -3.18 11.55
CA SER A 80 -10.28 -2.94 10.98
C SER A 80 -10.19 -3.45 9.54
N LEU A 81 -9.17 -2.99 8.80
CA LEU A 81 -8.90 -3.49 7.44
C LEU A 81 -8.65 -5.00 7.45
N ARG A 82 -7.93 -5.52 8.46
CA ARG A 82 -7.79 -6.97 8.66
C ARG A 82 -9.13 -7.69 8.76
N ASP A 83 -10.07 -7.20 9.56
CA ASP A 83 -11.41 -7.80 9.69
C ASP A 83 -12.15 -7.77 8.34
N PHE A 84 -12.10 -6.64 7.63
CA PHE A 84 -12.66 -6.51 6.29
C PHE A 84 -12.08 -7.50 5.29
N VAL A 85 -10.75 -7.60 5.20
CA VAL A 85 -10.08 -8.49 4.26
C VAL A 85 -10.35 -9.94 4.62
N ASN A 86 -10.19 -10.33 5.89
CA ASN A 86 -10.37 -11.72 6.33
C ASN A 86 -11.82 -12.21 6.13
N LYS A 87 -12.81 -11.32 6.21
CA LYS A 87 -14.22 -11.68 6.04
C LYS A 87 -14.63 -11.79 4.56
N ASN A 88 -14.00 -11.02 3.68
CA ASN A 88 -14.45 -10.87 2.30
C ASN A 88 -13.53 -11.52 1.26
N SER A 89 -12.27 -11.78 1.58
CA SER A 89 -11.35 -12.45 0.66
C SER A 89 -11.59 -13.96 0.61
N ALA A 90 -11.67 -14.50 -0.60
CA ALA A 90 -11.82 -15.93 -0.84
C ALA A 90 -10.47 -16.64 -1.05
N THR A 91 -9.45 -15.93 -1.52
CA THR A 91 -8.20 -16.53 -2.00
C THR A 91 -6.96 -16.19 -1.18
N CYS A 92 -6.95 -15.09 -0.42
CA CYS A 92 -5.78 -14.70 0.36
C CYS A 92 -5.48 -15.63 1.53
N GLY A 93 -6.49 -16.33 2.08
CA GLY A 93 -6.32 -17.08 3.32
C GLY A 93 -5.75 -16.21 4.44
N ALA A 94 -4.94 -16.81 5.33
CA ALA A 94 -4.37 -16.07 6.47
C ALA A 94 -3.13 -15.24 6.12
N CYS A 95 -2.41 -15.58 5.04
CA CYS A 95 -1.08 -15.00 4.74
C CYS A 95 -0.81 -14.64 3.27
N GLY A 96 -1.85 -14.57 2.45
CA GLY A 96 -1.77 -14.15 1.06
C GLY A 96 -0.81 -15.02 0.27
N LEU A 97 0.20 -14.39 -0.33
CA LEU A 97 1.23 -15.07 -1.13
C LEU A 97 2.39 -15.63 -0.30
N THR A 98 2.35 -15.44 1.01
CA THR A 98 3.41 -15.84 1.95
C THR A 98 2.97 -17.00 2.84
N THR A 99 3.94 -17.65 3.47
CA THR A 99 3.69 -18.77 4.39
C THR A 99 4.44 -18.56 5.69
N MET A 100 3.83 -19.06 6.77
CA MET A 100 4.43 -19.18 8.10
C MET A 100 4.96 -20.60 8.34
N VAL A 101 4.50 -21.57 7.55
CA VAL A 101 4.85 -22.98 7.69
C VAL A 101 6.27 -23.20 7.17
N GLY A 102 7.16 -23.68 8.04
CA GLY A 102 8.56 -23.90 7.71
C GLY A 102 9.42 -22.63 7.67
N SER A 103 8.85 -21.48 8.01
CA SER A 103 9.56 -20.20 8.04
C SER A 103 10.52 -20.12 9.23
N THR A 104 11.67 -19.48 9.01
CA THR A 104 12.58 -19.13 10.10
C THR A 104 12.06 -17.88 10.81
N PRO A 105 11.83 -17.91 12.13
CA PRO A 105 11.39 -16.73 12.87
C PRO A 105 12.44 -15.61 12.83
N GLN A 106 11.98 -14.38 12.63
CA GLN A 106 12.79 -13.17 12.52
C GLN A 106 12.49 -12.19 13.66
N SER A 107 13.31 -11.16 13.79
CA SER A 107 13.02 -10.01 14.65
C SER A 107 12.78 -8.80 13.77
N ILE A 108 11.92 -7.89 14.21
CA ILE A 108 11.83 -6.56 13.61
C ILE A 108 13.15 -5.84 13.90
N ASN A 109 13.64 -5.05 12.94
CA ASN A 109 14.90 -4.35 13.08
C ASN A 109 14.89 -3.41 14.32
N PRO A 110 16.07 -3.03 14.87
CA PRO A 110 16.13 -2.20 16.08
C PRO A 110 15.53 -0.80 15.94
N ALA A 111 15.41 -0.29 14.70
CA ALA A 111 14.73 0.97 14.44
C ALA A 111 13.20 0.84 14.57
N GLY A 112 12.68 -0.38 14.70
CA GLY A 112 11.25 -0.67 14.82
C GLY A 112 10.46 -0.24 13.60
N THR A 113 11.02 -0.49 12.42
CA THR A 113 10.38 -0.25 11.14
C THR A 113 10.17 -1.55 10.38
N ILE A 114 9.23 -1.53 9.45
CA ILE A 114 9.15 -2.51 8.37
C ILE A 114 9.23 -1.79 7.03
N GLN A 115 9.56 -2.51 5.97
CA GLN A 115 9.73 -1.93 4.64
C GLN A 115 8.87 -2.65 3.61
N TRP A 116 7.89 -1.93 3.06
CA TRP A 116 7.17 -2.28 1.85
C TRP A 116 7.90 -1.73 0.61
N LYS A 117 7.90 -2.45 -0.50
CA LYS A 117 8.48 -1.98 -1.77
C LYS A 117 7.71 -2.42 -3.01
N HIS A 118 7.80 -1.58 -4.02
CA HIS A 118 7.56 -1.87 -5.43
C HIS A 118 8.87 -1.60 -6.18
N ASP A 119 9.57 -2.65 -6.60
CA ASP A 119 10.93 -2.55 -7.16
C ASP A 119 11.89 -1.76 -6.24
N ASP A 120 12.42 -0.63 -6.71
CA ASP A 120 13.31 0.26 -5.94
C ASP A 120 12.54 1.35 -5.16
N GLU A 121 11.22 1.43 -5.33
CA GLU A 121 10.32 2.41 -4.72
C GLU A 121 9.49 1.81 -3.56
N GLY A 122 8.80 2.67 -2.80
CA GLY A 122 7.93 2.26 -1.70
C GLY A 122 6.53 1.90 -2.16
N PHE A 123 5.53 2.55 -1.59
CA PHE A 123 4.15 2.47 -2.10
C PHE A 123 4.00 3.33 -3.36
N VAL A 124 3.21 2.85 -4.33
CA VAL A 124 3.01 3.56 -5.60
C VAL A 124 1.77 4.46 -5.52
N GLU A 125 1.92 5.74 -5.84
CA GLU A 125 0.85 6.75 -5.77
C GLU A 125 -0.39 6.36 -6.59
N THR A 126 -0.21 5.70 -7.73
CA THR A 126 -1.33 5.25 -8.57
C THR A 126 -2.19 4.16 -7.92
N HIS A 127 -1.79 3.64 -6.75
CA HIS A 127 -2.44 2.56 -6.02
C HIS A 127 -2.86 2.99 -4.59
N ASN A 128 -3.29 4.25 -4.42
CA ASN A 128 -3.78 4.75 -3.12
C ASN A 128 -4.78 3.82 -2.43
N GLY A 129 -4.68 3.79 -1.09
CA GLY A 129 -5.61 3.08 -0.23
C GLY A 129 -5.00 2.71 1.13
N PRO A 130 -5.83 2.17 2.03
CA PRO A 130 -5.47 1.98 3.42
C PRO A 130 -4.47 0.84 3.61
N CYS A 131 -3.67 0.92 4.66
CA CYS A 131 -2.87 -0.20 5.11
C CYS A 131 -2.85 -0.35 6.64
N GLU A 132 -2.66 -1.59 7.09
CA GLU A 132 -2.54 -1.95 8.49
C GLU A 132 -1.38 -2.92 8.68
N VAL A 133 -0.65 -2.77 9.77
CA VAL A 133 0.34 -3.74 10.23
C VAL A 133 -0.09 -4.28 11.58
N TRP A 134 -0.02 -5.60 11.70
CA TRP A 134 -0.41 -6.35 12.88
C TRP A 134 0.75 -7.15 13.41
N CYS A 135 0.90 -7.15 14.73
CA CYS A 135 1.71 -8.11 15.47
C CYS A 135 0.74 -9.01 16.25
N ASP A 136 0.64 -10.28 15.85
CA ASP A 136 -0.42 -11.20 16.28
C ASP A 136 -1.81 -10.53 16.25
N ASP A 137 -2.43 -10.31 17.42
CA ASP A 137 -3.77 -9.74 17.55
C ASP A 137 -3.78 -8.22 17.74
N SER A 138 -2.63 -7.56 17.70
CA SER A 138 -2.49 -6.12 17.98
C SER A 138 -2.15 -5.33 16.72
N ILE A 139 -2.90 -4.26 16.48
CA ILE A 139 -2.57 -3.29 15.44
C ILE A 139 -1.37 -2.45 15.92
N VAL A 140 -0.33 -2.39 15.08
CA VAL A 140 0.94 -1.73 15.40
C VAL A 140 1.30 -0.62 14.43
N PHE A 141 0.59 -0.52 13.32
CA PHE A 141 0.55 0.62 12.41
C PHE A 141 -0.79 0.60 11.66
N GLN A 142 -1.34 1.78 11.36
CA GLN A 142 -2.54 1.93 10.55
C GLN A 142 -2.51 3.30 9.88
N ASP A 143 -2.90 3.35 8.61
CA ASP A 143 -3.13 4.59 7.90
C ASP A 143 -4.21 4.40 6.81
N ASP A 144 -5.01 5.43 6.58
CA ASP A 144 -6.13 5.39 5.63
C ASP A 144 -5.68 5.51 4.15
N ASN A 145 -4.44 5.96 3.90
CA ASN A 145 -3.83 6.09 2.58
C ASN A 145 -2.29 6.04 2.63
N CYS A 146 -1.73 4.83 2.76
CA CYS A 146 -0.29 4.63 2.89
C CYS A 146 0.55 5.14 1.71
N PRO A 147 0.12 5.00 0.44
CA PRO A 147 0.86 5.62 -0.67
C PRO A 147 0.97 7.14 -0.58
N LEU A 148 0.03 7.82 0.08
CA LEU A 148 0.06 9.27 0.26
C LEU A 148 0.92 9.70 1.46
N HIS A 149 0.76 9.03 2.61
CA HIS A 149 1.42 9.44 3.86
C HIS A 149 2.77 8.77 4.10
N GLU A 150 2.98 7.58 3.55
CA GLU A 150 4.18 6.76 3.73
C GLU A 150 4.79 6.34 2.37
N PRO A 151 5.06 7.28 1.43
CA PRO A 151 5.44 6.95 0.05
C PRO A 151 6.73 6.13 -0.04
N SER A 152 7.62 6.24 0.96
CA SER A 152 8.85 5.44 1.03
C SER A 152 8.61 3.96 1.34
N GLY A 153 7.42 3.58 1.82
CA GLY A 153 7.09 2.24 2.30
C GLY A 153 7.75 1.87 3.64
N LEU A 154 8.46 2.79 4.29
CA LEU A 154 9.11 2.58 5.59
C LEU A 154 8.12 2.88 6.73
N LEU A 155 7.49 1.84 7.27
CA LEU A 155 6.44 1.97 8.27
C LEU A 155 7.01 1.80 9.68
N ARG A 156 6.81 2.80 10.55
CA ARG A 156 7.22 2.73 11.97
C ARG A 156 6.15 1.98 12.78
N VAL A 157 6.53 0.85 13.37
CA VAL A 157 5.59 0.02 14.15
C VAL A 157 5.74 0.25 15.65
N ASP A 158 4.62 0.06 16.37
CA ASP A 158 4.57 0.00 17.82
C ASP A 158 5.29 -1.26 18.34
N MET A 159 6.56 -1.09 18.65
CA MET A 159 7.43 -2.18 19.10
C MET A 159 6.99 -2.78 20.43
N ASP A 160 6.30 -2.02 21.30
CA ASP A 160 5.85 -2.54 22.59
C ASP A 160 4.75 -3.59 22.42
N LYS A 161 3.84 -3.37 21.47
CA LYS A 161 2.84 -4.36 21.06
C LYS A 161 3.45 -5.57 20.33
N CYS A 162 4.62 -5.41 19.69
CA CYS A 162 5.29 -6.51 18.97
C CYS A 162 6.26 -7.35 19.82
N ARG A 163 6.61 -6.97 21.05
CA ARG A 163 7.73 -7.58 21.82
C ARG A 163 7.71 -9.10 21.93
N LYS A 164 6.54 -9.72 21.99
CA LYS A 164 6.37 -11.18 22.14
C LYS A 164 5.56 -11.78 20.99
N ALA A 165 5.37 -11.01 19.93
CA ALA A 165 4.57 -11.44 18.81
C ALA A 165 5.25 -12.60 18.07
N LYS A 166 4.44 -13.52 17.56
CA LYS A 166 4.89 -14.67 16.77
C LYS A 166 4.68 -14.47 15.27
N SER A 167 3.90 -13.46 14.93
CA SER A 167 3.58 -13.09 13.56
C SER A 167 3.58 -11.58 13.39
N LEU A 168 4.04 -11.15 12.23
CA LEU A 168 3.78 -9.82 11.69
C LEU A 168 3.01 -9.98 10.38
N VAL A 169 1.96 -9.20 10.21
CA VAL A 169 1.13 -9.24 9.01
C VAL A 169 0.87 -7.82 8.53
N ILE A 170 1.15 -7.53 7.26
CA ILE A 170 0.77 -6.28 6.61
C ILE A 170 -0.38 -6.53 5.64
N TYR A 171 -1.40 -5.69 5.74
CA TYR A 171 -2.55 -5.58 4.85
C TYR A 171 -2.43 -4.26 4.09
N TRP A 172 -2.55 -4.28 2.78
CA TRP A 172 -2.73 -3.08 1.96
C TRP A 172 -3.82 -3.33 0.91
N LEU A 173 -4.68 -2.35 0.71
CA LEU A 173 -5.79 -2.43 -0.24
C LEU A 173 -5.65 -1.30 -1.27
N ALA A 174 -5.38 -1.64 -2.52
CA ALA A 174 -5.25 -0.65 -3.59
C ALA A 174 -6.61 -0.35 -4.23
N LEU A 175 -6.98 0.94 -4.28
CA LEU A 175 -8.32 1.42 -4.62
C LEU A 175 -8.38 2.18 -5.96
N HIS A 176 -7.43 1.94 -6.87
CA HIS A 176 -7.35 2.64 -8.16
C HIS A 176 -8.49 2.29 -9.13
N SER A 177 -9.26 1.23 -8.86
CA SER A 177 -10.45 0.84 -9.61
C SER A 177 -11.54 0.31 -8.66
N PRO A 178 -12.79 0.09 -9.14
CA PRO A 178 -13.85 -0.50 -8.32
C PRO A 178 -13.59 -1.95 -7.87
N GLN A 179 -12.71 -2.70 -8.55
CA GLN A 179 -12.21 -3.97 -8.03
C GLN A 179 -10.90 -3.70 -7.30
N TRP A 180 -10.91 -3.91 -6.00
CA TRP A 180 -9.78 -3.59 -5.13
C TRP A 180 -8.81 -4.74 -5.06
N GLN A 181 -7.52 -4.44 -5.20
CA GLN A 181 -6.47 -5.43 -5.10
C GLN A 181 -6.05 -5.57 -3.63
N VAL A 182 -6.05 -6.82 -3.15
CA VAL A 182 -5.66 -7.14 -1.77
C VAL A 182 -4.22 -7.60 -1.74
N TYR A 183 -3.39 -6.87 -0.99
CA TYR A 183 -2.02 -7.24 -0.69
C TYR A 183 -1.93 -7.70 0.77
N LEU A 184 -1.46 -8.93 0.97
CA LEU A 184 -1.34 -9.56 2.29
C LEU A 184 -0.01 -10.31 2.37
N ASN A 185 0.87 -9.90 3.29
CA ASN A 185 2.16 -10.56 3.53
C ASN A 185 2.35 -10.81 5.03
N CYS A 186 2.78 -12.02 5.38
CA CYS A 186 3.07 -12.47 6.74
C CYS A 186 4.56 -12.78 6.94
N VAL A 187 5.03 -12.60 8.17
CA VAL A 187 6.37 -13.00 8.61
C VAL A 187 6.30 -13.67 9.98
N ALA A 188 7.01 -14.78 10.13
CA ALA A 188 7.22 -15.42 11.42
C ALA A 188 8.14 -14.57 12.29
N LEU A 189 7.67 -14.20 13.47
CA LEU A 189 8.46 -13.50 14.47
C LEU A 189 8.92 -14.45 15.58
N GLY A 190 10.14 -14.23 16.06
CA GLY A 190 10.77 -15.09 17.07
C GLY A 190 10.34 -14.81 18.51
N GLY A 191 9.39 -13.92 18.76
CA GLY A 191 8.98 -13.50 20.12
C GLY A 191 10.10 -12.85 20.95
N ASN A 192 11.28 -12.64 20.35
CA ASN A 192 12.41 -11.96 20.95
C ASN A 192 12.35 -10.49 20.51
N GLY A 193 11.60 -9.69 21.25
CA GLY A 193 11.80 -8.25 21.22
C GLY A 193 13.25 -7.98 21.62
N ASN A 194 14.13 -7.76 20.64
CA ASN A 194 15.43 -7.18 20.90
C ASN A 194 15.22 -5.72 21.31
N SER A 195 14.76 -5.49 22.54
CA SER A 195 15.18 -4.31 23.26
C SER A 195 16.64 -4.50 23.60
N ILE A 196 17.50 -3.84 22.83
CA ILE A 196 18.83 -3.52 23.31
C ILE A 196 18.62 -2.62 24.54
N ASP A 197 18.90 -3.17 25.72
CA ASP A 197 19.13 -2.37 26.91
C ASP A 197 20.37 -1.49 26.65
N PRO A 198 20.28 -0.16 26.71
CA PRO A 198 21.43 0.74 26.47
C PRO A 198 22.56 0.59 27.49
N SER A 199 22.43 -0.28 28.49
CA SER A 199 23.28 -0.28 29.69
C SER A 199 24.45 -1.28 29.67
N VAL A 200 24.73 -1.99 28.57
CA VAL A 200 25.83 -2.98 28.53
C VAL A 200 26.90 -2.64 27.48
N PRO A 201 28.17 -2.37 27.88
CA PRO A 201 29.25 -2.11 26.94
C PRO A 201 29.70 -3.37 26.17
N PRO A 202 30.23 -3.24 24.94
CA PRO A 202 30.59 -4.38 24.12
C PRO A 202 31.89 -5.05 24.60
N ILE A 203 31.81 -6.31 25.01
CA ILE A 203 32.98 -7.16 25.19
C ILE A 203 33.38 -7.72 23.82
N SER A 204 34.53 -7.25 23.34
CA SER A 204 35.25 -7.80 22.20
C SER A 204 35.98 -9.07 22.64
N THR A 205 35.88 -10.17 21.88
CA THR A 205 37.04 -11.07 21.69
C THR A 205 36.89 -11.89 20.41
N SER A 206 37.86 -11.66 19.54
CA SER A 206 38.24 -12.47 18.39
C SER A 206 38.74 -13.87 18.79
N SER A 207 38.48 -14.85 17.93
CA SER A 207 39.50 -15.73 17.30
C SER A 207 38.99 -17.18 17.09
N SER A 208 39.12 -17.63 15.85
CA SER A 208 39.26 -19.04 15.43
C SER A 208 40.75 -19.22 15.05
N PRO A 209 41.32 -20.40 14.72
CA PRO A 209 40.71 -21.74 14.59
C PRO A 209 41.55 -22.92 15.12
N ASN A 210 40.97 -24.12 14.98
CA ASN A 210 41.61 -25.41 14.63
C ASN A 210 42.05 -26.35 15.77
N ALA A 211 41.44 -27.54 15.84
CA ALA A 211 42.13 -28.84 15.99
C ALA A 211 41.15 -30.03 16.12
N THR A 212 41.12 -30.83 15.05
CA THR A 212 41.22 -32.30 15.02
C THR A 212 40.07 -33.18 15.52
N LYS A 213 39.48 -33.88 14.53
CA LYS A 213 38.70 -35.12 14.66
C LYS A 213 39.53 -36.24 15.28
N ASN A 214 38.94 -37.01 16.19
CA ASN A 214 39.10 -38.47 16.22
C ASN A 214 37.99 -39.11 17.05
N VAL A 215 37.27 -40.04 16.42
CA VAL A 215 36.34 -41.01 16.99
C VAL A 215 37.05 -42.37 16.92
N PRO A 216 36.92 -43.24 17.93
CA PRO A 216 36.30 -44.53 17.62
C PRO A 216 35.26 -45.02 18.65
N SER A 217 34.28 -45.70 18.08
CA SER A 217 33.17 -46.49 18.64
C SER A 217 33.58 -47.56 19.68
N THR A 218 32.74 -47.86 20.67
CA THR A 218 31.98 -49.13 20.78
C THR A 218 31.19 -49.33 22.08
N LYS A 219 30.07 -50.06 21.93
CA LYS A 219 29.30 -50.91 22.87
C LYS A 219 28.20 -50.29 23.76
N ALA A 220 26.97 -50.70 23.42
CA ALA A 220 25.80 -50.86 24.27
C ALA A 220 26.10 -51.76 25.48
N VAL A 221 25.39 -51.60 26.62
CA VAL A 221 24.15 -52.34 27.02
C VAL A 221 23.64 -51.73 28.36
N ILE A 222 22.32 -51.87 28.59
CA ILE A 222 21.58 -51.97 29.88
C ILE A 222 20.78 -50.72 30.31
N ALA A 223 19.47 -50.84 30.12
CA ALA A 223 18.42 -50.01 30.68
C ALA A 223 18.16 -50.34 32.16
N THR A 224 17.83 -49.33 32.97
CA THR A 224 17.10 -49.43 34.25
C THR A 224 16.52 -48.05 34.63
N PRO A 225 15.51 -47.97 35.52
CA PRO A 225 14.28 -47.22 35.24
C PRO A 225 14.17 -45.79 35.79
N LYS A 226 13.35 -45.03 35.06
CA LYS A 226 12.67 -43.76 35.34
C LYS A 226 12.32 -43.50 36.83
N PRO A 227 12.69 -42.33 37.40
CA PRO A 227 12.05 -41.79 38.59
C PRO A 227 10.77 -41.01 38.23
N SER A 228 9.67 -41.32 38.91
CA SER A 228 8.41 -40.56 38.83
C SER A 228 8.53 -39.17 39.48
N PRO A 229 7.79 -38.15 38.99
CA PRO A 229 7.76 -36.83 39.60
C PRO A 229 6.93 -36.83 40.90
N PRO A 230 7.27 -35.98 41.90
CA PRO A 230 6.52 -35.89 43.15
C PRO A 230 5.15 -35.24 42.95
N SER A 231 4.16 -35.85 43.60
CA SER A 231 2.76 -35.42 43.68
C SER A 231 2.63 -34.18 44.58
N PHE A 232 2.15 -33.06 44.03
CA PHE A 232 1.77 -31.88 44.79
C PHE A 232 0.29 -31.98 45.19
N LYS A 233 0.01 -32.02 46.50
CA LYS A 233 -1.35 -31.84 47.04
C LYS A 233 -1.80 -30.38 46.83
N PRO A 234 -3.05 -30.12 46.42
CA PRO A 234 -3.61 -28.77 46.42
C PRO A 234 -3.87 -28.34 47.86
N THR A 235 -3.26 -27.23 48.28
CA THR A 235 -3.62 -26.54 49.53
C THR A 235 -4.71 -25.53 49.20
N THR A 236 -5.91 -25.76 49.74
CA THR A 236 -7.05 -24.85 49.61
C THR A 236 -6.90 -23.71 50.61
N THR A 237 -6.64 -22.49 50.14
CA THR A 237 -6.69 -21.28 50.99
C THR A 237 -8.01 -20.57 50.75
N SER A 238 -8.89 -20.60 51.75
CA SER A 238 -10.15 -19.86 51.76
C SER A 238 -9.87 -18.37 52.00
N TYR A 239 -10.19 -17.52 51.03
CA TYR A 239 -10.21 -16.07 51.22
C TYR A 239 -11.63 -15.64 51.59
N THR A 240 -11.78 -15.14 52.82
CA THR A 240 -12.96 -14.42 53.30
C THR A 240 -12.87 -12.97 52.83
N PRO A 241 -13.86 -12.41 52.10
CA PRO A 241 -13.85 -10.99 51.78
C PRO A 241 -14.28 -10.15 52.99
N SER A 242 -13.46 -9.16 53.34
CA SER A 242 -13.80 -8.11 54.31
C SER A 242 -14.61 -7.00 53.62
N PRO A 243 -15.60 -6.37 54.28
CA PRO A 243 -16.46 -5.38 53.65
C PRO A 243 -15.77 -4.00 53.60
N THR A 244 -15.43 -3.53 52.40
CA THR A 244 -14.90 -2.18 52.18
C THR A 244 -16.05 -1.19 51.99
N SER A 245 -16.12 -0.20 52.88
CA SER A 245 -17.03 0.95 52.83
C SER A 245 -16.74 1.83 51.60
N PHE A 246 -17.68 1.90 50.66
CA PHE A 246 -17.65 2.83 49.53
C PHE A 246 -17.99 4.26 49.98
N LYS A 247 -17.04 5.18 49.78
CA LYS A 247 -17.29 6.63 49.82
C LYS A 247 -17.58 7.10 48.38
N PRO A 248 -18.66 7.85 48.12
CA PRO A 248 -18.99 8.28 46.77
C PRO A 248 -17.97 9.32 46.23
N PRO A 249 -17.62 9.29 44.93
CA PRO A 249 -16.77 10.28 44.30
C PRO A 249 -17.46 11.64 44.12
N PRO A 250 -16.72 12.76 44.15
CA PRO A 250 -17.27 14.09 43.95
C PRO A 250 -17.67 14.33 42.48
N THR A 251 -18.66 15.20 42.31
CA THR A 251 -19.35 15.62 41.07
C THR A 251 -18.41 16.06 39.93
N PRO A 252 -18.84 15.92 38.65
CA PRO A 252 -18.03 16.30 37.49
C PRO A 252 -17.81 17.81 37.38
N TYR A 253 -16.55 18.19 37.15
CA TYR A 253 -16.14 19.55 36.79
C TYR A 253 -16.66 19.91 35.39
N THR A 254 -17.29 21.07 35.28
CA THR A 254 -17.72 21.69 34.02
C THR A 254 -16.49 22.24 33.28
N PRO A 255 -16.25 21.90 32.00
CA PRO A 255 -15.16 22.51 31.23
C PRO A 255 -15.54 23.93 30.78
N THR A 256 -14.81 24.93 31.26
CA THR A 256 -14.90 26.31 30.77
C THR A 256 -14.20 26.42 29.42
N THR A 257 -14.93 26.78 28.37
CA THR A 257 -14.44 26.98 27.01
C THR A 257 -13.55 28.24 26.91
N PRO A 258 -12.32 28.18 26.36
CA PRO A 258 -11.57 29.38 26.04
C PRO A 258 -12.10 30.05 24.77
N LYS A 259 -12.31 31.37 24.85
CA LYS A 259 -12.65 32.29 23.76
C LYS A 259 -11.59 32.23 22.63
N PRO A 260 -11.95 32.14 21.34
CA PRO A 260 -10.96 32.18 20.26
C PRO A 260 -10.30 33.55 20.14
N ALA A 261 -8.97 33.56 20.12
CA ALA A 261 -8.17 34.73 19.80
C ALA A 261 -8.24 35.02 18.29
N THR A 262 -8.56 36.26 17.94
CA THR A 262 -8.65 36.74 16.55
C THR A 262 -7.26 37.09 16.03
N THR A 263 -6.65 36.20 15.24
CA THR A 263 -5.45 36.50 14.46
C THR A 263 -5.86 36.99 13.08
N ARG A 264 -5.60 38.28 12.80
CA ARG A 264 -5.81 38.88 11.46
C ARG A 264 -4.72 38.41 10.50
N TYR A 265 -5.12 37.72 9.43
CA TYR A 265 -4.33 37.62 8.20
C TYR A 265 -4.86 38.60 7.15
N PRO A 266 -4.02 39.12 6.24
CA PRO A 266 -4.37 40.16 5.28
C PRO A 266 -5.33 39.64 4.18
N PRO A 267 -6.15 40.54 3.57
CA PRO A 267 -7.27 40.14 2.72
C PRO A 267 -6.80 39.59 1.37
N GLN A 268 -7.25 38.38 1.06
CA GLN A 268 -7.13 37.78 -0.26
C GLN A 268 -8.22 38.37 -1.17
N SER A 269 -7.79 38.93 -2.30
CA SER A 269 -8.60 39.58 -3.32
C SER A 269 -9.69 38.65 -3.87
N THR A 270 -10.96 38.96 -3.57
CA THR A 270 -12.13 38.35 -4.21
C THR A 270 -12.58 39.20 -5.38
N ASP A 271 -12.38 38.69 -6.60
CA ASP A 271 -13.05 39.21 -7.79
C ASP A 271 -14.52 38.73 -7.79
N PRO A 272 -15.54 39.61 -7.77
CA PRO A 272 -16.92 39.22 -7.66
C PRO A 272 -17.51 38.98 -9.06
N ARG A 273 -17.67 37.71 -9.45
CA ARG A 273 -18.63 37.36 -10.50
C ARG A 273 -19.58 36.24 -10.09
N SER A 274 -20.72 36.70 -9.58
CA SER A 274 -22.08 36.19 -9.83
C SER A 274 -22.38 34.75 -9.40
N SER A 275 -22.69 34.58 -8.11
CA SER A 275 -23.50 33.46 -7.61
C SER A 275 -24.96 33.66 -8.01
N THR A 276 -25.35 33.07 -9.13
CA THR A 276 -26.76 32.78 -9.42
C THR A 276 -27.04 31.32 -9.05
N PRO A 277 -28.22 30.99 -8.48
CA PRO A 277 -28.58 29.61 -8.20
C PRO A 277 -28.77 28.90 -9.55
N TYR A 278 -27.85 28.01 -9.91
CA TYR A 278 -27.95 27.27 -11.16
C TYR A 278 -29.08 26.23 -11.03
N PRO A 279 -30.08 26.22 -11.92
CA PRO A 279 -31.09 25.18 -11.94
C PRO A 279 -30.42 23.85 -12.29
N SER A 280 -30.81 22.79 -11.58
CA SER A 280 -30.42 21.41 -11.86
C SER A 280 -30.84 21.02 -13.27
N THR A 281 -29.92 21.08 -14.22
CA THR A 281 -30.05 20.45 -15.53
C THR A 281 -28.78 19.68 -15.81
N THR A 282 -28.89 18.36 -15.84
CA THR A 282 -27.85 17.39 -16.12
C THR A 282 -27.29 17.60 -17.53
N ARG A 283 -26.37 18.55 -17.72
CA ARG A 283 -25.45 18.51 -18.86
C ARG A 283 -24.44 17.41 -18.55
N GLN A 284 -24.70 16.20 -19.07
CA GLN A 284 -23.65 15.19 -19.17
C GLN A 284 -22.47 15.83 -19.92
N SER A 285 -21.31 15.96 -19.27
CA SER A 285 -20.12 16.41 -19.98
C SER A 285 -19.88 15.45 -21.13
N THR A 286 -19.55 15.94 -22.32
CA THR A 286 -19.30 15.08 -23.49
C THR A 286 -17.96 14.34 -23.39
N VAL A 287 -17.11 14.74 -22.44
CA VAL A 287 -15.79 14.16 -22.18
C VAL A 287 -15.65 13.76 -20.72
N ALA A 288 -14.98 12.64 -20.46
CA ALA A 288 -14.63 12.12 -19.15
C ALA A 288 -13.33 12.76 -18.64
N ARG A 289 -13.32 13.21 -17.38
CA ARG A 289 -12.16 13.84 -16.73
C ARG A 289 -11.06 12.80 -16.43
N PRO A 290 -9.85 13.23 -16.02
CA PRO A 290 -8.82 12.31 -15.54
C PRO A 290 -9.40 11.34 -14.52
N TRP A 291 -9.05 10.07 -14.65
CA TRP A 291 -9.46 8.96 -13.78
C TRP A 291 -10.95 8.62 -13.77
N GLN A 292 -11.80 9.29 -14.55
CA GLN A 292 -13.20 8.91 -14.64
C GLN A 292 -13.38 7.67 -15.51
N GLN A 293 -14.43 6.90 -15.22
CA GLN A 293 -14.87 5.83 -16.10
C GLN A 293 -15.15 6.38 -17.52
N CYS A 294 -14.70 5.67 -18.53
CA CYS A 294 -14.88 6.01 -19.94
C CYS A 294 -15.36 4.82 -20.78
N GLY A 295 -15.62 3.69 -20.14
CA GLY A 295 -16.05 2.48 -20.84
C GLY A 295 -16.36 1.34 -19.87
N GLY A 296 -16.80 0.23 -20.45
CA GLY A 296 -17.31 -0.93 -19.73
C GLY A 296 -18.73 -1.31 -20.15
N GLN A 297 -19.07 -2.59 -20.00
CA GLN A 297 -20.37 -3.13 -20.37
C GLN A 297 -21.48 -2.44 -19.56
N GLY A 298 -22.47 -1.91 -20.27
CA GLY A 298 -23.59 -1.18 -19.67
C GLY A 298 -23.29 0.28 -19.30
N TYR A 299 -22.05 0.76 -19.49
CA TYR A 299 -21.70 2.16 -19.27
C TYR A 299 -22.40 3.07 -20.29
N LYS A 300 -23.09 4.10 -19.79
CA LYS A 300 -23.84 5.09 -20.59
C LYS A 300 -23.26 6.51 -20.51
N GLY A 301 -22.11 6.67 -19.88
CA GLY A 301 -21.44 7.95 -19.70
C GLY A 301 -20.48 8.28 -20.85
N PRO A 302 -19.64 9.32 -20.67
CA PRO A 302 -18.75 9.82 -21.72
C PRO A 302 -17.65 8.79 -22.05
N THR A 303 -17.48 8.46 -23.33
CA THR A 303 -16.49 7.47 -23.78
C THR A 303 -15.17 8.08 -24.27
N THR A 304 -15.13 9.40 -24.41
CA THR A 304 -13.93 10.14 -24.80
C THR A 304 -13.34 10.83 -23.58
N CYS A 305 -12.04 10.65 -23.35
CA CYS A 305 -11.33 11.31 -22.27
C CYS A 305 -10.92 12.74 -22.64
N VAL A 306 -10.71 13.59 -21.63
CA VAL A 306 -10.09 14.91 -21.83
C VAL A 306 -8.72 14.78 -22.51
N LEU A 307 -8.29 15.85 -23.18
CA LEU A 307 -7.00 15.89 -23.88
C LEU A 307 -5.84 15.46 -22.96
N GLY A 308 -4.96 14.58 -23.47
CA GLY A 308 -3.84 13.99 -22.71
C GLY A 308 -4.14 12.65 -22.04
N PHE A 309 -5.41 12.24 -21.99
CA PHE A 309 -5.85 11.00 -21.38
C PHE A 309 -6.44 10.06 -22.42
N GLU A 310 -6.20 8.76 -22.27
CA GLU A 310 -6.75 7.69 -23.10
C GLU A 310 -7.72 6.84 -22.28
N CYS A 311 -8.77 6.35 -22.94
CA CYS A 311 -9.69 5.42 -22.31
C CYS A 311 -9.08 4.01 -22.29
N ILE A 312 -8.48 3.64 -21.16
CA ILE A 312 -7.79 2.37 -21.00
C ILE A 312 -8.72 1.34 -20.37
N VAL A 313 -8.80 0.15 -20.98
CA VAL A 313 -9.53 -0.99 -20.40
C VAL A 313 -8.75 -1.52 -19.21
N LEU A 314 -9.26 -1.28 -18.00
CA LEU A 314 -8.61 -1.72 -16.76
C LEU A 314 -9.14 -3.07 -16.27
N GLN A 315 -10.40 -3.38 -16.56
CA GLN A 315 -10.97 -4.70 -16.29
C GLN A 315 -11.61 -5.23 -17.56
N PRO A 316 -11.40 -6.50 -17.90
CA PRO A 316 -12.06 -7.09 -19.05
C PRO A 316 -13.57 -6.87 -18.97
N VAL A 317 -14.16 -6.40 -20.07
CA VAL A 317 -15.60 -6.22 -20.27
C VAL A 317 -16.23 -5.08 -19.48
N TRP A 318 -15.91 -4.85 -18.20
CA TRP A 318 -16.78 -4.08 -17.30
C TRP A 318 -16.28 -2.67 -16.94
N PHE A 319 -14.98 -2.38 -17.06
CA PHE A 319 -14.45 -1.10 -16.61
C PHE A 319 -13.29 -0.59 -17.49
N SER A 320 -13.46 0.63 -18.00
CA SER A 320 -12.39 1.40 -18.63
C SER A 320 -12.30 2.77 -17.96
N GLN A 321 -11.09 3.29 -17.81
CA GLN A 321 -10.83 4.54 -17.09
C GLN A 321 -9.94 5.48 -17.92
N CYS A 322 -10.18 6.78 -17.80
CA CYS A 322 -9.33 7.80 -18.40
C CYS A 322 -8.00 7.87 -17.67
N LEU A 323 -6.99 7.20 -18.20
CA LEU A 323 -5.63 7.26 -17.67
C LEU A 323 -4.78 8.17 -18.54
N ALA A 324 -3.81 8.83 -17.91
CA ALA A 324 -2.79 9.51 -18.69
C ALA A 324 -2.08 8.44 -19.54
N HIS A 325 -1.71 8.79 -20.78
CA HIS A 325 -0.69 7.99 -21.45
C HIS A 325 0.50 7.89 -20.47
N ALA A 326 0.98 6.67 -20.20
CA ALA A 326 2.00 6.34 -19.20
C ALA A 326 3.07 7.45 -19.04
N PRO A 327 3.60 7.70 -17.83
CA PRO A 327 4.39 8.89 -17.52
C PRO A 327 5.53 9.06 -18.52
N VAL A 328 5.30 9.94 -19.50
CA VAL A 328 6.36 10.35 -20.40
C VAL A 328 7.21 11.30 -19.56
N PRO A 329 8.52 11.05 -19.39
CA PRO A 329 9.39 11.94 -18.64
C PRO A 329 9.17 13.38 -19.12
N SER A 330 9.06 14.28 -18.14
CA SER A 330 8.73 15.70 -18.24
C SER A 330 9.75 16.48 -19.08
N LYS A 331 9.79 16.22 -20.38
CA LYS A 331 10.47 17.06 -21.34
C LYS A 331 9.43 17.99 -21.94
N GLU A 332 9.45 19.24 -21.50
CA GLU A 332 8.77 20.33 -22.19
C GLU A 332 9.35 20.48 -23.59
N PHE A 333 8.48 20.59 -24.59
CA PHE A 333 8.84 20.75 -25.99
C PHE A 333 9.17 22.21 -26.32
N ASP A 334 10.19 22.41 -27.16
CA ASP A 334 10.61 23.72 -27.63
C ASP A 334 9.55 24.37 -28.53
N THR A 335 9.65 25.69 -28.72
CA THR A 335 8.81 26.40 -29.68
C THR A 335 8.94 25.76 -31.06
N TRP A 336 7.80 25.50 -31.71
CA TRP A 336 7.63 24.81 -32.99
C TRP A 336 7.85 23.30 -32.99
N GLU A 337 8.14 22.67 -31.85
CA GLU A 337 8.22 21.22 -31.77
C GLU A 337 6.84 20.57 -31.80
N GLN A 338 6.80 19.31 -32.26
CA GLN A 338 5.59 18.50 -32.20
C GLN A 338 5.26 18.22 -30.74
N CYS A 339 4.07 18.60 -30.33
CA CYS A 339 3.55 18.40 -28.98
C CYS A 339 2.30 17.53 -28.97
N GLY A 340 1.91 16.93 -30.10
CA GLY A 340 0.72 16.09 -30.18
C GLY A 340 0.43 15.58 -31.59
N GLY A 341 -0.69 14.87 -31.74
CA GLY A 341 -1.12 14.22 -32.98
C GLY A 341 -1.39 12.72 -32.80
N ARG A 342 -2.18 12.12 -33.68
CA ARG A 342 -2.51 10.70 -33.65
C ARG A 342 -1.26 9.84 -33.81
N GLY A 343 -1.00 8.99 -32.82
CA GLY A 343 0.22 8.18 -32.73
C GLY A 343 1.42 8.88 -32.08
N PHE A 344 1.26 10.13 -31.65
CA PHE A 344 2.27 10.83 -30.85
C PHE A 344 2.20 10.34 -29.40
N THR A 345 3.22 9.62 -28.95
CA THR A 345 3.26 8.94 -27.66
C THR A 345 4.02 9.71 -26.57
N LYS A 346 4.33 11.00 -26.80
CA LYS A 346 5.10 11.84 -25.86
C LYS A 346 4.22 12.92 -25.19
N SER A 347 4.80 13.70 -24.27
CA SER A 347 4.10 14.75 -23.49
C SER A 347 3.43 15.83 -24.37
N LEU A 348 2.35 16.44 -23.87
CA LEU A 348 1.70 17.61 -24.51
C LEU A 348 2.25 18.95 -23.99
N ALA A 349 3.24 18.93 -23.08
CA ALA A 349 3.74 20.12 -22.40
C ALA A 349 4.72 20.90 -23.30
N CYS A 350 4.42 22.17 -23.57
CA CYS A 350 5.34 23.11 -24.22
C CYS A 350 6.07 23.96 -23.17
N LYS A 351 7.28 24.45 -23.49
CA LYS A 351 7.99 25.41 -22.63
C LYS A 351 7.16 26.66 -22.36
N ALA A 352 7.33 27.24 -21.18
CA ALA A 352 6.68 28.48 -20.76
C ALA A 352 6.69 29.56 -21.87
N GLY A 353 5.53 30.18 -22.12
CA GLY A 353 5.32 31.10 -23.24
C GLY A 353 4.86 30.44 -24.55
N ASN A 354 4.67 29.11 -24.57
CA ASN A 354 4.13 28.38 -25.71
C ASN A 354 2.90 27.51 -25.34
N VAL A 355 2.01 27.31 -26.30
CA VAL A 355 0.80 26.48 -26.17
C VAL A 355 0.78 25.43 -27.27
N CYS A 356 0.38 24.21 -26.92
CA CYS A 356 0.25 23.13 -27.90
C CYS A 356 -1.01 23.32 -28.74
N VAL A 357 -0.85 23.60 -30.04
CA VAL A 357 -1.98 23.86 -30.94
C VAL A 357 -2.07 22.78 -32.00
N SER A 358 -3.25 22.17 -32.13
CA SER A 358 -3.54 21.20 -33.17
C SER A 358 -3.39 21.84 -34.57
N ARG A 359 -2.71 21.13 -35.47
CA ARG A 359 -2.56 21.51 -36.88
C ARG A 359 -3.34 20.58 -37.79
N ASN A 360 -3.36 19.29 -37.46
CA ASN A 360 -4.18 18.26 -38.08
C ASN A 360 -4.25 17.04 -37.16
N ASP A 361 -4.99 16.01 -37.61
CA ASP A 361 -5.19 14.76 -36.86
C ASP A 361 -3.90 14.08 -36.42
N PHE A 362 -2.80 14.24 -37.16
CA PHE A 362 -1.52 13.56 -36.92
C PHE A 362 -0.45 14.49 -36.34
N PHE A 363 -0.72 15.79 -36.21
CA PHE A 363 0.28 16.79 -35.85
C PHE A 363 -0.31 17.94 -35.03
N SER A 364 0.25 18.16 -33.85
CA SER A 364 0.07 19.37 -33.04
C SER A 364 1.42 19.97 -32.72
N GLN A 365 1.50 21.29 -32.63
CA GLN A 365 2.75 22.03 -32.56
C GLN A 365 2.74 23.06 -31.43
N CYS A 366 3.84 23.15 -30.67
CA CYS A 366 4.05 24.23 -29.72
C CYS A 366 4.20 25.56 -30.45
N VAL A 367 3.37 26.55 -30.12
CA VAL A 367 3.48 27.90 -30.67
C VAL A 367 3.45 28.96 -29.58
N PRO A 368 4.12 30.10 -29.79
CA PRO A 368 4.05 31.21 -28.84
C PRO A 368 2.61 31.67 -28.63
N PHE A 369 2.25 32.02 -27.39
CA PHE A 369 0.96 32.64 -27.05
C PHE A 369 1.11 34.04 -26.47
#